data_AF-A0A7C4DP98-F1
#
_entry.id   AF-A0A7C4DP98-F1
#
_cell.length_a   1.000
_cell.length_b   1.000
_cell.length_c   1.000
_cell.angle_alpha   90.00
_cell.angle_beta   90.00
_cell.angle_gamma   90.00
#
_symmetry.space_group_name_H-M   'P 1'
#
loop_
_entity.id
_entity.type
_entity.pdbx_description
1 polymer ?
#
loop_
_entity_poly.entity_id
_entity_poly.type
_entity_poly.pdbx_seq_one_letter_code
_entity_poly.pdbx_strand_id
1 'polypeptide(L)'
;MSIPVSVSGDSFGLREAGPPGADSRQRVRESAQQFEALLIAQMLRQAREAAGEDADEITATVMEMAEQRMAEVMAAQGGLGLAGLILRQLERQ
;
A
#
# COMPACT_ATOMS: atom_id res chain seq x y z
N MET A 1 -48.05 -1.10 18.33
CA MET A 1 -46.83 -1.07 19.17
C MET A 1 -45.70 -0.71 18.25
N SER A 2 -45.42 0.60 18.12
CA SER A 2 -44.47 1.15 17.15
C SER A 2 -43.37 1.83 17.93
N ILE A 3 -42.12 1.39 17.73
CA ILE A 3 -40.95 1.98 18.36
C ILE A 3 -40.30 2.91 17.32
N PRO A 4 -40.13 4.21 17.58
CA PRO A 4 -39.39 5.08 16.68
C PRO A 4 -37.89 4.81 16.83
N VAL A 5 -37.19 4.57 15.72
CA VAL A 5 -35.73 4.55 15.70
C VAL A 5 -35.25 6.00 15.74
N SER A 6 -34.73 6.42 16.89
CA SER A 6 -34.10 7.73 17.06
C SER A 6 -32.62 7.57 16.73
N VAL A 7 -32.25 7.78 15.47
CA VAL A 7 -30.85 7.99 15.11
C VAL A 7 -30.55 9.44 15.46
N SER A 8 -30.12 9.65 16.71
CA SER A 8 -29.49 10.90 17.14
C SER A 8 -28.27 11.13 16.27
N GLY A 9 -28.16 12.35 15.75
CA GLY A 9 -27.11 12.76 14.84
C GLY A 9 -25.73 12.60 15.45
N ASP A 10 -25.01 11.56 15.02
CA ASP A 10 -23.57 11.61 14.96
C ASP A 10 -23.23 12.34 13.66
N SER A 11 -22.78 13.58 13.84
CA SER A 11 -22.18 14.41 12.82
C SER A 11 -21.05 13.66 12.14
N PHE A 12 -21.38 12.92 11.08
CA PHE A 12 -20.44 12.53 10.04
C PHE A 12 -19.98 13.83 9.39
N GLY A 13 -18.98 14.44 10.01
CA GLY A 13 -18.30 15.62 9.53
C GLY A 13 -17.65 15.28 8.20
N LEU A 14 -18.43 15.44 7.12
CA LEU A 14 -17.93 15.84 5.81
C LEU A 14 -17.32 17.23 5.99
N ARG A 15 -16.18 17.29 6.68
CA ARG A 15 -15.31 18.43 6.62
C ARG A 15 -14.83 18.41 5.18
N GLU A 16 -15.42 19.28 4.36
CA GLU A 16 -14.92 19.63 3.04
C GLU A 16 -13.41 19.64 3.13
N ALA A 17 -12.77 18.72 2.39
CA ALA A 17 -11.34 18.73 2.20
C ALA A 17 -11.02 19.99 1.41
N GLY A 18 -10.90 21.11 2.11
CA GLY A 18 -10.23 22.30 1.59
C GLY A 18 -8.86 21.89 1.05
N PRO A 19 -8.32 22.62 0.07
CA PRO A 19 -7.17 22.22 -0.73
C PRO A 19 -6.07 21.68 0.19
N PRO A 20 -5.52 20.48 -0.08
CA PRO A 20 -4.63 19.81 0.85
C PRO A 20 -3.43 20.69 1.14
N GLY A 21 -3.39 21.24 2.37
CA GLY A 21 -2.20 21.89 2.91
C GLY A 21 -1.01 20.93 2.81
N ALA A 22 0.21 21.47 2.80
CA ALA A 22 1.44 20.67 2.67
C ALA A 22 1.48 19.46 3.62
N ASP A 23 0.94 19.61 4.84
CA ASP A 23 0.81 18.54 5.82
C ASP A 23 -0.08 17.37 5.37
N SER A 24 -1.17 17.64 4.64
CA SER A 24 -2.05 16.58 4.13
C SER A 24 -1.38 15.77 3.03
N ARG A 25 -0.57 16.40 2.17
CA ARG A 25 0.22 15.69 1.15
C ARG A 25 1.31 14.82 1.77
N GLN A 26 1.95 15.31 2.83
CA GLN A 26 2.96 14.54 3.56
C GLN A 26 2.33 13.32 4.24
N ARG A 27 1.18 13.48 4.91
CA ARG A 27 0.44 12.36 5.50
C ARG A 27 0.01 11.32 4.46
N VAL A 28 -0.50 11.75 3.31
CA VAL A 28 -0.85 10.83 2.20
C VAL A 28 0.37 10.08 1.70
N ARG A 29 1.53 10.75 1.58
CA ARG A 29 2.78 10.10 1.17
C ARG A 29 3.20 9.01 2.15
N GLU A 30 3.18 9.32 3.44
CA GLU A 30 3.52 8.37 4.50
C GLU A 30 2.56 7.18 4.52
N SER A 31 1.25 7.41 4.42
CA SER A 31 0.26 6.33 4.34
C SER A 31 0.45 5.46 3.10
N ALA A 32 0.80 6.06 1.95
CA ALA A 32 1.02 5.31 0.72
C ALA A 32 2.33 4.50 0.75
N GLN A 33 3.37 4.99 1.42
CA GLN A 33 4.60 4.22 1.69
C GLN A 33 4.32 3.02 2.62
N GLN A 34 3.52 3.23 3.67
CA GLN A 34 3.12 2.14 4.59
C GLN A 34 2.29 1.07 3.86
N PHE A 35 1.37 1.48 2.98
CA PHE A 35 0.60 0.56 2.16
C PHE A 35 1.50 -0.27 1.23
N GLU A 36 2.46 0.39 0.58
CA GLU A 36 3.43 -0.26 -0.30
C GLU A 36 4.27 -1.31 0.44
N ALA A 37 4.73 -1.01 1.66
CA ALA A 37 5.47 -1.97 2.48
C ALA A 37 4.63 -3.23 2.78
N LEU A 38 3.34 -3.07 3.11
CA LEU A 38 2.43 -4.19 3.36
C LEU A 38 2.16 -5.00 2.10
N LEU A 39 1.95 -4.34 0.96
CA LEU A 39 1.73 -5.01 -0.32
C LEU A 39 2.94 -5.85 -0.71
N ILE A 40 4.15 -5.29 -0.58
CA ILE A 40 5.39 -5.99 -0.85
C ILE A 40 5.55 -7.21 0.07
N ALA A 41 5.32 -7.04 1.37
CA ALA A 41 5.38 -8.15 2.32
C ALA A 41 4.40 -9.27 1.94
N GLN A 42 3.18 -8.92 1.52
CA GLN A 42 2.19 -9.88 1.05
C GLN A 42 2.62 -10.57 -0.25
N MET A 43 3.14 -9.83 -1.23
CA MET A 43 3.63 -10.40 -2.49
C MET A 43 4.80 -11.36 -2.27
N LEU A 44 5.78 -10.99 -1.43
CA LEU A 44 6.90 -11.85 -1.06
C LEU A 44 6.43 -13.14 -0.37
N ARG A 45 5.45 -13.01 0.52
CA ARG A 45 4.83 -14.17 1.17
C ARG A 45 4.16 -15.08 0.15
N GLN A 46 3.36 -14.54 -0.77
CA GLN A 46 2.71 -15.33 -1.82
C GLN A 46 3.72 -15.98 -2.76
N ALA A 47 4.81 -15.29 -3.10
CA ALA A 47 5.87 -15.84 -3.94
C ALA A 47 6.56 -17.03 -3.24
N ARG A 48 6.80 -16.93 -1.93
CA ARG A 48 7.36 -18.03 -1.11
C ARG A 48 6.37 -19.19 -0.95
N GLU A 49 5.09 -18.90 -0.74
CA GLU A 49 4.03 -19.92 -0.71
C GLU A 49 3.87 -20.63 -2.06
N ALA A 50 4.00 -19.90 -3.17
CA ALA A 50 3.94 -20.44 -4.53
C ALA A 50 5.16 -21.28 -4.92
N ALA A 51 6.33 -20.99 -4.34
CA ALA A 51 7.54 -21.79 -4.57
C ALA A 51 7.45 -23.20 -3.97
N GLY A 52 6.64 -23.40 -2.92
CA GLY A 52 6.49 -24.69 -2.24
C GLY A 52 7.77 -25.16 -1.54
N GLU A 53 7.65 -26.15 -0.63
CA GLU A 53 8.82 -26.76 0.04
C GLU A 53 9.66 -27.61 -0.93
N ASP A 54 9.09 -28.03 -2.06
CA ASP A 54 9.73 -28.81 -3.13
C ASP A 54 10.23 -27.94 -4.29
N ALA A 55 10.63 -26.69 -4.02
CA ALA A 55 11.21 -25.83 -5.04
C ALA A 55 12.51 -26.47 -5.57
N ASP A 56 12.47 -27.00 -6.80
CA ASP A 56 13.66 -27.49 -7.51
C ASP A 56 14.80 -26.45 -7.45
N GLU A 57 16.06 -26.91 -7.50
CA GLU A 57 17.27 -26.07 -7.39
C GLU A 57 17.28 -24.88 -8.40
N ILE A 58 16.64 -25.08 -9.55
CA ILE A 58 16.43 -24.04 -10.58
C ILE A 58 15.46 -22.96 -10.07
N THR A 59 14.37 -23.34 -9.41
CA THR A 59 13.40 -22.42 -8.83
C THR A 59 14.03 -21.60 -7.72
N ALA A 60 14.88 -22.21 -6.88
CA ALA A 60 15.61 -21.49 -5.84
C ALA A 60 16.54 -20.42 -6.43
N THR A 61 17.29 -20.76 -7.49
CA THR A 61 18.19 -19.83 -8.18
C THR A 61 17.43 -18.66 -8.81
N VAL A 62 16.29 -18.93 -9.46
CA VAL A 62 15.43 -17.90 -10.06
C VAL A 62 14.83 -16.97 -8.99
N MET A 63 14.43 -17.52 -7.84
CA MET A 63 13.91 -16.74 -6.72
C MET A 63 14.98 -15.85 -6.11
N GLU A 64 16.21 -16.34 -5.96
CA GLU A 64 17.33 -15.57 -5.42
C GLU A 64 17.68 -14.39 -6.34
N MET A 65 17.68 -14.60 -7.66
CA MET A 65 17.84 -13.52 -8.64
C MET A 65 16.69 -12.50 -8.59
N ALA A 66 15.45 -12.96 -8.40
CA ALA A 66 14.29 -12.08 -8.26
C ALA A 66 14.36 -11.24 -6.98
N GLU A 67 14.77 -11.85 -5.85
CA GLU A 67 14.98 -11.15 -4.58
C GLU A 67 16.08 -10.08 -4.71
N GLN A 68 17.20 -10.39 -5.37
CA GLN A 68 18.27 -9.42 -5.61
C GLN A 68 17.79 -8.22 -6.44
N ARG A 69 17.08 -8.46 -7.55
CA ARG A 69 16.50 -7.39 -8.36
C ARG A 69 15.49 -6.55 -7.60
N MET A 70 14.67 -7.20 -6.78
CA MET A 70 13.69 -6.52 -5.96
C MET A 70 14.36 -5.64 -4.90
N ALA A 71 15.42 -6.14 -4.26
CA ALA A 71 16.23 -5.36 -3.31
C ALA A 71 16.93 -4.17 -3.98
N GLU A 72 17.49 -4.34 -5.19
CA GLU A 72 18.09 -3.25 -5.98
C GLU A 72 17.05 -2.14 -6.28
N VAL A 73 15.85 -2.52 -6.72
CA VAL A 73 14.76 -1.57 -6.99
C VAL A 73 14.32 -0.85 -5.72
N MET A 74 14.19 -1.58 -4.60
CA MET A 74 13.84 -0.99 -3.31
C MET A 74 14.92 -0.04 -2.78
N ALA A 75 16.19 -0.38 -2.93
CA ALA A 75 17.30 0.48 -2.52
C ALA A 75 17.40 1.75 -3.39
N ALA A 76 17.14 1.62 -4.70
CA ALA A 76 17.23 2.74 -5.64
C ALA A 76 16.03 3.70 -5.55
N GLN A 77 14.81 3.18 -5.32
CA GLN A 77 13.57 3.96 -5.38
C GLN A 77 12.83 4.09 -4.05
N GLY A 78 13.30 3.40 -3.00
CA GLY A 78 12.64 3.39 -1.68
C GLY A 78 11.33 2.60 -1.65
N GLY A 79 11.07 1.76 -2.64
CA GLY A 79 9.83 1.00 -2.82
C GLY A 79 9.54 0.66 -4.29
N LEU A 80 8.31 0.29 -4.62
CA LEU A 80 7.80 0.08 -5.98
C LEU A 80 7.37 1.39 -6.67
N GLY A 81 7.37 2.52 -5.95
CA GLY A 81 6.98 3.83 -6.45
C GLY A 81 5.46 4.09 -6.44
N LEU A 82 4.67 3.23 -5.78
CA LEU A 82 3.21 3.37 -5.69
C LEU A 82 2.81 4.61 -4.90
N ALA A 83 3.59 4.99 -3.89
CA ALA A 83 3.34 6.20 -3.12
C ALA A 83 3.35 7.48 -3.97
N GLY A 84 4.26 7.56 -4.93
CA GLY A 84 4.32 8.68 -5.88
C GLY A 84 3.15 8.69 -6.86
N LEU A 85 2.68 7.51 -7.29
CA LEU A 85 1.50 7.38 -8.15
C LEU A 85 0.22 7.81 -7.43
N ILE A 86 0.06 7.41 -6.16
CA ILE A 86 -1.11 7.77 -5.34
C ILE A 86 -1.16 9.29 -5.13
N LEU A 87 -0.02 9.93 -4.84
CA LEU A 87 0.05 11.39 -4.74
C LEU A 87 -0.40 12.08 -6.03
N ARG A 88 0.15 11.66 -7.18
CA ARG A 88 -0.20 12.25 -8.47
C ARG A 88 -1.68 12.06 -8.82
N GLN A 89 -2.27 10.94 -8.43
CA GLN A 89 -3.70 10.69 -8.69
C GLN A 89 -4.60 11.51 -7.77
N LEU A 90 -4.22 11.71 -6.51
CA LEU A 90 -4.95 12.62 -5.61
C LEU A 90 -4.82 14.08 -6.04
N GLU A 91 -3.69 14.49 -6.62
CA GLU A 91 -3.50 15.85 -7.16
C GLU A 91 -4.34 16.14 -8.41
N ARG A 92 -4.91 15.09 -9.04
CA ARG A 92 -5.75 15.20 -10.24
C ARG A 92 -7.26 15.15 -9.94
N GLN A 93 -7.65 14.91 -8.70
CA GLN A 93 -9.05 14.91 -8.24
C GLN A 93 -9.37 16.19 -7.47
#